data_AF-A0A182J8B4-F1
#
_entry.id   AF-A0A182J8B4-F1
#
_cell.length_a   1.000
_cell.length_b   1.000
_cell.length_c   1.000
_cell.angle_alpha   90.00
_cell.angle_beta   90.00
_cell.angle_gamma   90.00
#
_symmetry.space_group_name_H-M   'P 1'
#
loop_
_entity.id
_entity.type
_entity.pdbx_description
1 polymer ?
#
loop_
_entity_poly.entity_id
_entity_poly.type
_entity_poly.pdbx_seq_one_letter_code
_entity_poly.pdbx_strand_id
1 'polypeptide(L)'
;MYKLVRCTRPTQRFRACLHGGPDKDNFQIGPKSNLDPELEKQIENDKQRLQWRTPYSERPDSFYSAFKLFASENRNSELVEKMQQPINFAPSAILEWWQKRQANVEAHMQKYIPERHATLGDDIATAHFIVHRGGSVRFRGDTNWIKMDDDDQYDLPRHHVPGMVLEEVRCDGMKLFYEAMENIQKLLRLKHLSFENVTLFDDWYLDRISGNTLPSLEKLNLRGTAITHRGLNCLHRLPSLKLLLVDAPEKDIFWKLTVSMLEEWNPNLRVVASE
;
A
#
# COMPACT_ATOMS: atom_id res chain seq x y z
N MET A 1 -10.88 41.56 -70.12
CA MET A 1 -9.61 40.86 -69.82
C MET A 1 -8.88 41.72 -68.79
N TYR A 2 -8.66 41.40 -67.52
CA TYR A 2 -8.70 40.18 -66.71
C TYR A 2 -9.14 40.56 -65.28
N LYS A 3 -9.80 39.64 -64.56
CA LYS A 3 -10.25 39.83 -63.16
C LYS A 3 -9.04 39.89 -62.21
N LEU A 4 -8.93 40.95 -61.42
CA LEU A 4 -8.03 41.02 -60.26
C LEU A 4 -8.74 40.41 -59.04
N VAL A 5 -8.30 39.23 -58.62
CA VAL A 5 -8.71 38.60 -57.35
C VAL A 5 -7.92 39.24 -56.23
N ARG A 6 -8.60 39.98 -55.34
CA ARG A 6 -8.02 40.46 -54.08
C ARG A 6 -8.12 39.35 -53.04
N CYS A 7 -6.99 38.70 -52.73
CA CYS A 7 -6.88 37.83 -51.56
C CYS A 7 -6.59 38.71 -50.34
N THR A 8 -7.58 38.90 -49.48
CA THR A 8 -7.41 39.48 -48.13
C THR A 8 -6.80 38.40 -47.22
N ARG A 9 -5.64 38.68 -46.62
CA ARG A 9 -5.07 37.84 -45.55
C ARG A 9 -5.78 38.16 -44.23
N PRO A 10 -6.28 37.18 -43.46
CA PRO A 10 -6.58 37.43 -42.06
C PRO A 10 -5.28 37.37 -41.26
N THR A 11 -5.00 38.47 -40.57
CA THR A 11 -3.98 38.57 -39.54
C THR A 11 -4.42 37.80 -38.30
N GLN A 12 -3.89 36.60 -38.08
CA GLN A 12 -3.81 36.01 -36.74
C GLN A 12 -2.35 36.07 -36.29
N ARG A 13 -2.05 37.06 -35.45
CA ARG A 13 -0.82 37.06 -34.66
C ARG A 13 -0.96 36.01 -33.58
N PHE A 14 -0.53 34.79 -33.84
CA PHE A 14 -0.27 33.83 -32.78
C PHE A 14 0.97 34.30 -32.02
N ARG A 15 0.78 34.81 -30.81
CA ARG A 15 1.88 34.95 -29.85
C ARG A 15 2.32 33.54 -29.46
N ALA A 16 3.52 33.14 -29.86
CA ALA A 16 4.16 31.95 -29.34
C ALA A 16 4.58 32.21 -27.89
N CYS A 17 3.92 31.55 -26.93
CA CYS A 17 4.42 31.45 -25.56
C CYS A 17 5.63 30.49 -25.56
N LEU A 18 6.81 31.01 -25.22
CA LEU A 18 8.09 30.27 -25.17
C LEU A 18 8.32 29.51 -23.84
N HIS A 19 7.25 29.08 -23.18
CA HIS A 19 7.33 28.28 -21.96
C HIS A 19 6.38 27.09 -22.03
N GLY A 20 6.70 26.15 -22.94
CA GLY A 20 6.25 24.77 -22.80
C GLY A 20 7.37 23.98 -22.14
N GLY A 21 7.19 23.60 -20.88
CA GLY A 21 7.97 22.52 -20.29
C GLY A 21 7.63 21.19 -20.99
N PRO A 22 8.29 20.07 -20.65
CA PRO A 22 7.96 18.77 -21.22
C PRO A 22 6.63 18.30 -20.63
N ASP A 23 5.52 18.75 -21.21
CA ASP A 23 4.20 18.23 -20.92
C ASP A 23 4.12 16.78 -21.42
N LYS A 24 4.23 15.82 -20.50
CA LYS A 24 3.73 14.45 -20.67
C LYS A 24 2.20 14.40 -20.49
N ASP A 25 1.49 15.43 -20.92
CA ASP A 25 0.05 15.37 -21.03
C ASP A 25 -0.26 14.81 -22.42
N ASN A 26 -0.55 13.51 -22.44
CA ASN A 26 -1.00 12.79 -23.64
C ASN A 26 -2.44 13.20 -23.97
N PHE A 27 -2.69 14.50 -24.17
CA PHE A 27 -3.91 14.98 -24.79
C PHE A 27 -3.81 14.70 -26.27
N GLN A 28 -4.43 13.60 -26.69
CA GLN A 28 -4.55 13.30 -28.11
C GLN A 28 -5.54 14.26 -28.76
N ILE A 29 -5.03 15.42 -29.13
CA ILE A 29 -5.73 16.35 -30.01
C ILE A 29 -5.56 15.81 -31.43
N GLY A 30 -6.38 14.82 -31.80
CA GLY A 30 -6.45 14.29 -33.16
C GLY A 30 -6.61 12.77 -33.23
N PRO A 31 -7.07 12.24 -34.37
CA PRO A 31 -7.21 10.80 -34.57
C PRO A 31 -5.84 10.12 -34.50
N LYS A 32 -5.72 9.00 -33.76
CA LYS A 32 -4.52 8.16 -33.81
C LYS A 32 -4.35 7.65 -35.24
N SER A 33 -3.35 8.14 -35.95
CA SER A 33 -2.93 7.56 -37.22
C SER A 33 -2.35 6.18 -36.96
N ASN A 34 -2.84 5.14 -37.66
CA ASN A 34 -2.19 3.84 -37.74
C ASN A 34 -0.85 4.02 -38.47
N LEU A 35 0.20 4.32 -37.72
CA LEU A 35 1.57 4.48 -38.22
C LEU A 35 2.28 3.12 -38.19
N ASP A 36 3.11 2.85 -39.19
CA ASP A 36 3.94 1.65 -39.22
C ASP A 36 4.92 1.64 -38.03
N PRO A 37 5.15 0.50 -37.37
CA PRO A 37 5.92 0.41 -36.12
C PRO A 37 7.40 0.81 -36.29
N GLU A 38 7.91 0.77 -37.51
CA GLU A 38 9.27 1.19 -37.85
C GLU A 38 9.40 2.72 -37.91
N LEU A 39 8.35 3.41 -38.38
CA LEU A 39 8.31 4.87 -38.43
C LEU A 39 8.15 5.46 -37.02
N GLU A 40 7.36 4.82 -36.15
CA GLU A 40 7.24 5.22 -34.74
C GLU A 40 8.60 5.17 -34.02
N LYS A 41 9.39 4.12 -34.28
CA LYS A 41 10.76 4.00 -33.75
C LYS A 41 11.68 5.10 -34.27
N GLN A 42 11.59 5.43 -35.56
CA GLN A 42 12.38 6.53 -36.13
C GLN A 42 12.00 7.87 -35.52
N ILE A 43 10.70 8.16 -35.38
CA ILE A 43 10.20 9.38 -34.73
C ILE A 43 10.68 9.46 -33.28
N GLU A 44 10.69 8.35 -32.55
CA GLU A 44 11.17 8.32 -31.17
C GLU A 44 12.68 8.57 -31.06
N ASN A 45 13.47 7.96 -31.95
CA ASN A 45 14.91 8.20 -32.04
C ASN A 45 15.23 9.65 -32.42
N ASP A 46 14.47 10.22 -33.35
CA ASP A 46 14.61 11.62 -33.76
C ASP A 46 14.22 12.57 -32.62
N LYS A 47 13.14 12.28 -31.89
CA LYS A 47 12.78 13.03 -30.67
C LYS A 47 13.90 13.02 -29.64
N GLN A 48 14.50 11.87 -29.36
CA GLN A 48 15.62 11.76 -28.41
C GLN A 48 16.85 12.54 -28.90
N ARG A 49 17.17 12.45 -30.20
CA ARG A 49 18.29 13.20 -30.81
C ARG A 49 18.07 14.72 -30.77
N LEU A 50 16.82 15.17 -30.92
CA LEU A 50 16.44 16.58 -30.92
C LEU A 50 16.33 17.18 -29.50
N GLN A 51 16.42 16.38 -28.43
CA GLN A 51 16.50 16.88 -27.06
C GLN A 51 17.89 17.47 -26.77
N TRP A 52 18.04 18.75 -27.11
CA TRP A 52 19.28 19.51 -26.92
C TRP A 52 19.51 20.02 -25.48
N ARG A 53 18.54 19.83 -24.57
CA ARG A 53 18.66 20.14 -23.13
C ARG A 53 18.37 18.91 -22.30
N THR A 54 19.32 18.50 -21.45
CA THR A 54 19.01 17.65 -20.31
C THR A 54 18.35 18.51 -19.22
N PRO A 55 17.20 18.11 -18.64
CA PRO A 55 16.67 18.79 -17.49
C PRO A 55 17.71 18.82 -16.36
N TYR A 56 17.68 19.87 -15.54
CA TYR A 56 18.67 20.08 -14.49
C TYR A 56 18.71 18.91 -13.48
N SER A 57 17.64 18.13 -13.37
CA SER A 57 17.49 16.95 -12.52
C SER A 57 18.30 15.70 -12.94
N GLU A 58 18.76 15.63 -14.19
CA GLU A 58 19.37 14.42 -14.78
C GLU A 58 20.89 14.52 -14.96
N ARG A 59 21.53 15.61 -14.48
CA ARG A 59 22.97 15.82 -14.65
C ARG A 59 23.79 15.04 -13.60
N PRO A 60 24.76 14.21 -14.01
CA PRO A 60 25.47 13.27 -13.12
C PRO A 60 26.38 13.93 -12.07
N ASP A 61 26.87 15.15 -12.28
CA ASP A 61 27.95 15.76 -11.47
C ASP A 61 27.52 16.94 -10.56
N SER A 62 26.26 17.01 -10.10
CA SER A 62 25.77 18.21 -9.38
C SER A 62 25.31 17.97 -7.94
N PHE A 63 25.72 18.88 -7.04
CA PHE A 63 25.45 18.97 -5.59
C PHE A 63 23.96 19.21 -5.20
N TYR A 64 22.98 18.74 -5.97
CA TYR A 64 21.59 19.21 -5.88
C TYR A 64 20.57 18.07 -5.69
N SER A 65 20.64 17.36 -4.58
CA SER A 65 19.56 16.46 -4.11
C SER A 65 18.33 17.25 -3.62
N ALA A 66 18.53 18.43 -3.04
CA ALA A 66 17.45 19.24 -2.46
C ALA A 66 16.48 19.84 -3.51
N PHE A 67 16.97 20.23 -4.69
CA PHE A 67 16.12 20.83 -5.74
C PHE A 67 15.49 19.80 -6.68
N LYS A 68 15.98 18.55 -6.69
CA LYS A 68 15.35 17.43 -7.42
C LYS A 68 13.94 17.14 -6.90
N LEU A 69 13.66 17.46 -5.63
CA LEU A 69 12.34 17.38 -5.02
C LEU A 69 11.29 18.30 -5.68
N PHE A 70 11.75 19.32 -6.42
CA PHE A 70 10.91 20.30 -7.12
C PHE A 70 10.90 20.10 -8.64
N ALA A 71 11.56 19.05 -9.15
CA ALA A 71 11.54 18.74 -10.57
C ALA A 71 10.09 18.41 -10.98
N SER A 72 9.66 18.91 -12.14
CA SER A 72 8.30 18.68 -12.67
C SER A 72 7.96 17.20 -12.86
N GLU A 73 8.97 16.33 -12.89
CA GLU A 73 8.82 14.88 -13.00
C GLU A 73 8.37 14.23 -11.69
N ASN A 74 8.77 14.79 -10.55
CA ASN A 74 8.24 14.46 -9.22
C ASN A 74 7.12 15.45 -8.88
N ARG A 75 5.93 15.29 -9.48
CA ARG A 75 4.71 16.02 -9.11
C ARG A 75 4.22 15.61 -7.71
N ASN A 76 5.03 15.86 -6.69
CA ASN A 76 4.66 15.64 -5.30
C ASN A 76 3.82 16.83 -4.85
N SER A 77 2.53 16.83 -5.20
CA SER A 77 1.54 17.85 -4.80
C SER A 77 1.59 18.12 -3.30
N GLU A 78 1.75 17.07 -2.50
CA GLU A 78 1.89 17.15 -1.05
C GLU A 78 3.07 18.02 -0.58
N LEU A 79 4.20 17.97 -1.30
CA LEU A 79 5.39 18.74 -0.94
C LEU A 79 5.17 20.23 -1.28
N VAL A 80 4.60 20.50 -2.46
CA VAL A 80 4.23 21.86 -2.88
C VAL A 80 3.22 22.48 -1.92
N GLU A 81 2.17 21.74 -1.56
CA GLU A 81 1.17 22.17 -0.59
C GLU A 81 1.79 22.45 0.78
N LYS A 82 2.65 21.55 1.27
CA LYS A 82 3.32 21.71 2.57
C LYS A 82 4.27 22.91 2.62
N MET A 83 4.86 23.31 1.48
CA MET A 83 5.70 24.51 1.40
C MET A 83 4.91 25.81 1.29
N GLN A 84 3.68 25.75 0.77
CA GLN A 84 2.78 26.89 0.70
C GLN A 84 2.14 27.20 2.06
N GLN A 85 2.02 26.20 2.94
CA GLN A 85 1.50 26.42 4.28
C GLN A 85 2.52 27.10 5.20
N PRO A 86 2.10 28.09 6.01
CA PRO A 86 2.99 28.74 6.95
C PRO A 86 3.47 27.74 8.00
N ILE A 87 4.77 27.73 8.28
CA ILE A 87 5.34 26.86 9.30
C ILE A 87 4.86 27.37 10.66
N ASN A 88 3.96 26.62 11.30
CA ASN A 88 3.52 26.91 12.65
C ASN A 88 4.56 26.37 13.65
N PHE A 89 5.31 27.27 14.29
CA PHE A 89 6.32 26.95 15.31
C PHE A 89 5.75 26.84 16.73
N ALA A 90 4.42 26.81 16.90
CA ALA A 90 3.82 26.58 18.21
C ALA A 90 4.31 25.22 18.79
N PRO A 91 4.56 25.13 20.11
CA PRO A 91 5.03 23.88 20.72
C PRO A 91 4.11 22.68 20.48
N SER A 92 2.79 22.90 20.44
CA SER A 92 1.80 21.87 20.09
C SER A 92 1.95 21.39 18.64
N ALA A 93 2.11 22.33 17.70
CA ALA A 93 2.30 22.02 16.28
C ALA A 93 3.62 21.28 16.02
N ILE A 94 4.69 21.60 16.77
CA ILE A 94 5.97 20.88 16.70
C ILE A 94 5.80 19.44 17.19
N LEU A 95 5.06 19.23 18.28
CA LEU A 95 4.78 17.90 18.83
C LEU A 95 3.92 17.07 17.86
N GLU A 96 2.85 17.64 17.30
CA GLU A 96 2.04 17.00 16.27
C GLU A 96 2.85 16.66 15.02
N TRP A 97 3.69 17.60 14.56
CA TRP A 97 4.59 17.36 13.44
C TRP A 97 5.55 16.20 13.71
N TRP A 98 6.10 16.12 14.93
CA TRP A 98 7.01 15.05 15.31
C TRP A 98 6.30 13.69 15.36
N GLN A 99 5.11 13.62 15.98
CA GLN A 99 4.29 12.41 16.00
C GLN A 99 3.92 11.96 14.58
N LYS A 100 3.48 12.89 13.73
CA LYS A 100 3.18 12.62 12.32
C LYS A 100 4.41 12.14 11.55
N ARG A 101 5.57 12.73 11.82
CA ARG A 101 6.84 12.29 11.22
C ARG A 101 7.20 10.88 11.66
N GLN A 102 7.06 10.55 12.95
CA GLN A 102 7.30 9.20 13.44
C GLN A 102 6.36 8.19 12.79
N ALA A 103 5.06 8.47 12.76
CA ALA A 103 4.07 7.62 12.10
C ALA A 103 4.38 7.41 10.60
N ASN A 104 4.77 8.47 9.88
CA ASN A 104 5.15 8.36 8.47
C ASN A 104 6.41 7.52 8.26
N VAL A 105 7.41 7.65 9.15
CA VAL A 105 8.61 6.82 9.10
C VAL A 105 8.24 5.36 9.39
N GLU A 106 7.40 5.11 10.38
CA GLU A 106 6.96 3.77 10.76
C GLU A 106 6.16 3.10 9.63
N ALA A 107 5.22 3.81 9.01
CA ALA A 107 4.48 3.35 7.83
C ALA A 107 5.42 3.05 6.65
N HIS A 108 6.41 3.92 6.40
CA HIS A 108 7.41 3.70 5.35
C HIS A 108 8.25 2.43 5.61
N MET A 109 8.67 2.21 6.85
CA MET A 109 9.41 1.01 7.25
C MET A 109 8.57 -0.27 7.16
N GLN A 110 7.23 -0.14 7.10
CA GLN A 110 6.30 -1.25 7.00
C GLN A 110 5.94 -1.66 5.56
N LYS A 111 6.43 -0.91 4.56
CA LYS A 111 6.18 -1.21 3.15
C LYS A 111 6.69 -2.59 2.75
N TYR A 112 5.94 -3.22 1.85
CA TYR A 112 6.32 -4.47 1.20
C TYR A 112 7.63 -4.31 0.43
N ILE A 113 8.61 -5.18 0.71
CA ILE A 113 9.91 -5.18 0.02
C ILE A 113 9.97 -6.42 -0.88
N PRO A 114 9.78 -6.28 -2.20
CA PRO A 114 9.73 -7.44 -3.11
C PRO A 114 11.03 -8.24 -3.13
N GLU A 115 12.18 -7.58 -2.99
CA GLU A 115 13.50 -8.22 -2.98
C GLU A 115 13.67 -9.18 -1.78
N ARG A 116 13.10 -8.83 -0.62
CA ARG A 116 13.13 -9.66 0.58
C ARG A 116 12.29 -10.92 0.39
N HIS A 117 11.11 -10.76 -0.19
CA HIS A 117 10.22 -11.89 -0.48
C HIS A 117 10.78 -12.81 -1.57
N ALA A 118 11.48 -12.26 -2.55
CA ALA A 118 12.16 -13.04 -3.59
C ALA A 118 13.33 -13.89 -3.04
N THR A 119 14.02 -13.41 -2.00
CA THR A 119 15.21 -14.06 -1.42
C THR A 119 14.89 -15.04 -0.30
N LEU A 120 13.95 -14.69 0.60
CA LEU A 120 13.56 -15.54 1.74
C LEU A 120 12.31 -16.37 1.48
N GLY A 121 11.51 -16.04 0.47
CA GLY A 121 10.15 -16.56 0.30
C GLY A 121 9.14 -15.79 1.14
N ASP A 122 7.86 -15.89 0.78
CA ASP A 122 6.79 -15.10 1.41
C ASP A 122 6.60 -15.44 2.90
N ASP A 123 6.62 -16.73 3.25
CA ASP A 123 6.43 -17.20 4.63
C ASP A 123 7.51 -16.67 5.59
N ILE A 124 8.79 -16.85 5.23
CA ILE A 124 9.93 -16.47 6.08
C ILE A 124 10.11 -14.94 6.09
N ALA A 125 9.93 -14.27 4.95
CA ALA A 125 10.00 -12.81 4.89
C ALA A 125 8.94 -12.15 5.80
N THR A 126 7.72 -12.68 5.79
CA THR A 126 6.64 -12.20 6.66
C THR A 126 6.90 -12.57 8.13
N ALA A 127 7.48 -13.73 8.41
CA ALA A 127 7.89 -14.09 9.77
C ALA A 127 8.90 -13.09 10.34
N HIS A 128 9.95 -12.74 9.59
CA HIS A 128 10.90 -11.69 9.98
C HIS A 128 10.22 -10.34 10.20
N PHE A 129 9.27 -9.98 9.34
CA PHE A 129 8.54 -8.72 9.44
C PHE A 129 7.73 -8.60 10.75
N ILE A 130 7.04 -9.69 11.13
CA ILE A 130 6.16 -9.75 12.29
C ILE A 130 6.98 -9.80 13.58
N VAL A 131 7.96 -10.70 13.67
CA VAL A 131 8.75 -10.91 14.89
C VAL A 131 9.56 -9.67 15.26
N HIS A 132 10.18 -9.01 14.28
CA HIS A 132 10.92 -7.75 14.49
C HIS A 132 10.06 -6.62 15.08
N ARG A 133 8.73 -6.72 15.03
CA ARG A 133 7.80 -5.71 15.56
C ARG A 133 7.08 -6.17 16.83
N GLY A 134 7.57 -7.23 17.47
CA GLY A 134 6.99 -7.79 18.69
C GLY A 134 5.83 -8.75 18.47
N GLY A 135 5.55 -9.13 17.22
CA GLY A 135 4.59 -10.20 16.94
C GLY A 135 5.18 -11.59 17.18
N SER A 136 4.32 -12.60 17.12
CA SER A 136 4.71 -14.00 17.30
C SER A 136 4.25 -14.85 16.13
N VAL A 137 5.08 -15.80 15.73
CA VAL A 137 4.83 -16.66 14.57
C VAL A 137 5.09 -18.12 14.89
N ARG A 138 4.41 -19.01 14.15
CA ARG A 138 4.59 -20.44 14.28
C ARG A 138 4.53 -21.14 12.93
N PHE A 139 5.53 -21.97 12.68
CA PHE A 139 5.63 -22.75 11.46
C PHE A 139 4.97 -24.11 11.60
N ARG A 140 4.65 -24.71 10.45
CA ARG A 140 4.10 -26.04 10.36
C ARG A 140 5.03 -27.07 10.99
N GLY A 141 4.53 -27.79 12.00
CA GLY A 141 5.27 -28.86 12.68
C GLY A 141 6.02 -28.40 13.93
N ASP A 142 6.18 -27.09 14.13
CA ASP A 142 6.77 -26.55 15.35
C ASP A 142 5.70 -26.44 16.45
N THR A 143 6.07 -26.74 17.69
CA THR A 143 5.20 -26.56 18.86
C THR A 143 5.33 -25.20 19.50
N ASN A 144 6.48 -24.55 19.32
CA ASN A 144 6.84 -23.33 20.04
C ASN A 144 6.54 -22.08 19.20
N TRP A 145 6.15 -21.01 19.88
CA TRP A 145 6.00 -19.69 19.28
C TRP A 145 7.37 -19.04 19.19
N ILE A 146 7.69 -18.50 18.01
CA ILE A 146 8.87 -17.68 17.82
C ILE A 146 8.45 -16.23 18.05
N LYS A 147 9.07 -15.60 19.02
CA LYS A 147 8.88 -14.20 19.40
C LYS A 147 10.24 -13.53 19.54
N MET A 148 10.23 -12.21 19.60
CA MET A 148 11.42 -11.44 19.95
C MET A 148 11.68 -11.55 21.45
N ASP A 149 12.92 -11.86 21.82
CA ASP A 149 13.36 -11.86 23.22
C ASP A 149 13.63 -10.44 23.73
N ASP A 150 13.83 -10.29 25.04
CA ASP A 150 14.07 -9.00 25.70
C ASP A 150 15.37 -8.30 25.21
N ASP A 151 16.28 -9.06 24.60
CA ASP A 151 17.53 -8.59 23.99
C ASP A 151 17.41 -8.28 22.48
N ASP A 152 16.18 -8.16 21.96
CA ASP A 152 15.87 -7.90 20.53
C ASP A 152 16.39 -8.99 19.55
N GLN A 153 16.65 -10.19 20.06
CA GLN A 153 17.09 -11.34 19.25
C GLN A 153 15.93 -12.30 18.98
N TYR A 154 15.99 -12.98 17.83
CA TYR A 154 15.04 -14.01 17.47
C TYR A 154 15.65 -15.00 16.47
N ASP A 155 15.25 -16.26 16.58
CA ASP A 155 15.77 -17.35 15.75
C ASP A 155 14.90 -17.55 14.52
N LEU A 156 15.30 -16.92 13.40
CA LEU A 156 14.72 -17.15 12.08
C LEU A 156 15.80 -17.38 11.01
N PRO A 157 15.55 -18.28 10.04
CA PRO A 157 16.49 -18.53 8.95
C PRO A 157 16.70 -17.30 8.06
N ARG A 158 17.95 -16.95 7.77
CA ARG A 158 18.31 -15.83 6.90
C ARG A 158 18.22 -16.15 5.40
N HIS A 159 17.91 -17.40 5.06
CA HIS A 159 17.80 -17.90 3.69
C HIS A 159 16.50 -18.67 3.53
N HIS A 160 16.00 -18.73 2.31
CA HIS A 160 14.81 -19.53 2.00
C HIS A 160 15.06 -21.02 2.30
N VAL A 161 14.24 -21.58 3.20
CA VAL A 161 14.24 -23.01 3.53
C VAL A 161 12.98 -23.65 2.93
N PRO A 162 13.12 -24.50 1.90
CA PRO A 162 11.97 -25.17 1.30
C PRO A 162 11.22 -26.03 2.33
N GLY A 163 9.91 -25.88 2.40
CA GLY A 163 9.05 -26.67 3.29
C GLY A 163 8.70 -25.99 4.61
N MET A 164 9.35 -24.87 4.94
CA MET A 164 9.00 -24.05 6.10
C MET A 164 7.79 -23.16 5.76
N VAL A 165 6.63 -23.56 6.24
CA VAL A 165 5.34 -22.92 5.94
C VAL A 165 4.81 -22.26 7.20
N LEU A 166 4.36 -21.01 7.07
CA LEU A 166 3.78 -20.28 8.19
C LEU A 166 2.31 -20.67 8.39
N GLU A 167 1.97 -21.21 9.58
CA GLU A 167 0.61 -21.67 9.89
C GLU A 167 -0.13 -20.73 10.84
N GLU A 168 0.57 -20.15 11.82
CA GLU A 168 -0.05 -19.29 12.83
C GLU A 168 0.72 -17.98 12.97
N VAL A 169 -0.02 -16.88 12.95
CA VAL A 169 0.49 -15.51 13.10
C VAL A 169 -0.30 -14.79 14.18
N ARG A 170 0.42 -14.20 15.13
CA ARG A 170 -0.13 -13.30 16.14
C ARG A 170 0.52 -11.94 16.02
N CYS A 171 -0.32 -10.94 15.78
CA CYS A 171 0.06 -9.54 15.69
C CYS A 171 -0.44 -8.74 16.89
N ASP A 172 -0.47 -9.38 18.06
CA ASP A 172 -1.15 -8.84 19.24
C ASP A 172 -0.40 -7.60 19.78
N GLY A 173 -1.12 -6.50 20.01
CA GLY A 173 -0.56 -5.23 20.51
C GLY A 173 0.36 -4.49 19.53
N MET A 174 0.45 -4.94 18.28
CA MET A 174 1.31 -4.31 17.27
C MET A 174 0.66 -3.06 16.67
N LYS A 175 1.49 -2.10 16.24
CA LYS A 175 1.05 -0.97 15.40
C LYS A 175 1.24 -1.33 13.92
N LEU A 176 0.18 -1.80 13.29
CA LEU A 176 0.19 -2.17 11.88
C LEU A 176 -0.43 -1.05 11.03
N PHE A 177 0.34 -0.56 10.06
CA PHE A 177 -0.13 0.35 9.02
C PHE A 177 -0.65 -0.44 7.82
N TYR A 178 -1.37 0.23 6.92
CA TYR A 178 -2.02 -0.41 5.78
C TYR A 178 -1.02 -1.09 4.85
N GLU A 179 0.16 -0.49 4.68
CA GLU A 179 1.25 -1.01 3.86
C GLU A 179 1.77 -2.36 4.35
N ALA A 180 1.68 -2.65 5.65
CA ALA A 180 2.10 -3.92 6.22
C ALA A 180 1.25 -5.11 5.74
N MET A 181 0.00 -4.86 5.36
CA MET A 181 -0.96 -5.92 5.02
C MET A 181 -0.54 -6.72 3.80
N GLU A 182 0.22 -6.11 2.89
CA GLU A 182 0.73 -6.79 1.70
C GLU A 182 1.67 -7.96 2.04
N ASN A 183 2.37 -7.89 3.18
CA ASN A 183 3.21 -9.00 3.64
C ASN A 183 2.38 -10.21 4.09
N ILE A 184 1.24 -9.98 4.75
CA ILE A 184 0.37 -11.03 5.30
C ILE A 184 -0.51 -11.66 4.20
N GLN A 185 -0.86 -10.88 3.18
CA GLN A 185 -1.73 -11.31 2.09
C GLN A 185 -1.22 -12.58 1.38
N LYS A 186 0.08 -12.73 1.17
CA LYS A 186 0.66 -13.82 0.38
C LYS A 186 0.72 -15.18 1.10
N LEU A 187 0.21 -15.26 2.33
CA LEU A 187 0.26 -16.47 3.15
C LEU A 187 -0.91 -17.43 2.85
N LEU A 188 -0.80 -18.21 1.78
CA LEU A 188 -1.88 -19.11 1.31
C LEU A 188 -2.22 -20.27 2.27
N ARG A 189 -1.29 -20.62 3.16
CA ARG A 189 -1.40 -21.78 4.07
C ARG A 189 -1.63 -21.38 5.52
N LEU A 190 -1.87 -20.10 5.77
CA LEU A 190 -2.14 -19.57 7.09
C LEU A 190 -3.47 -20.12 7.63
N LYS A 191 -3.44 -20.69 8.84
CA LYS A 191 -4.61 -21.24 9.53
C LYS A 191 -5.11 -20.32 10.63
N HIS A 192 -4.20 -19.73 11.40
CA HIS A 192 -4.56 -18.90 12.55
C HIS A 192 -3.97 -17.50 12.41
N LEU A 193 -4.81 -16.49 12.55
CA LEU A 193 -4.43 -15.08 12.48
C LEU A 193 -5.03 -14.32 13.66
N SER A 194 -4.20 -13.56 14.37
CA SER A 194 -4.63 -12.75 15.52
C SER A 194 -4.20 -11.30 15.36
N PHE A 195 -5.14 -10.38 15.56
CA PHE A 195 -4.95 -8.93 15.60
C PHE A 195 -5.45 -8.37 16.93
N GLU A 196 -5.13 -9.04 18.04
CA GLU A 196 -5.64 -8.61 19.34
C GLU A 196 -5.05 -7.26 19.75
N ASN A 197 -5.90 -6.32 20.18
CA ASN A 197 -5.49 -5.00 20.64
C ASN A 197 -4.69 -4.17 19.61
N VAL A 198 -4.99 -4.34 18.31
CA VAL A 198 -4.41 -3.53 17.24
C VAL A 198 -5.30 -2.31 16.99
N THR A 199 -4.84 -1.15 17.49
CA THR A 199 -5.65 0.08 17.52
C THR A 199 -5.99 0.65 16.15
N LEU A 200 -5.14 0.41 15.14
CA LEU A 200 -5.31 0.92 13.78
C LEU A 200 -6.12 -0.03 12.88
N PHE A 201 -6.60 -1.15 13.42
CA PHE A 201 -7.27 -2.17 12.62
C PHE A 201 -8.76 -1.82 12.44
N ASP A 202 -9.07 -1.27 11.27
CA ASP A 202 -10.40 -0.83 10.86
C ASP A 202 -11.08 -1.82 9.89
N ASP A 203 -12.33 -1.53 9.51
CA ASP A 203 -13.09 -2.27 8.49
C ASP A 203 -12.34 -2.44 7.16
N TRP A 204 -11.54 -1.44 6.77
CA TRP A 204 -10.77 -1.48 5.52
C TRP A 204 -9.62 -2.50 5.57
N TYR A 205 -9.04 -2.72 6.74
CA TYR A 205 -8.03 -3.77 6.92
C TYR A 205 -8.67 -5.14 6.77
N LEU A 206 -9.86 -5.32 7.37
CA LEU A 206 -10.59 -6.58 7.27
C LEU A 206 -11.07 -6.86 5.84
N ASP A 207 -11.52 -5.84 5.13
CA ASP A 207 -11.87 -5.94 3.71
C ASP A 207 -10.67 -6.38 2.86
N ARG A 208 -9.50 -5.78 3.10
CA ARG A 208 -8.25 -6.12 2.39
C ARG A 208 -7.81 -7.56 2.64
N ILE A 209 -7.91 -8.05 3.86
CA ILE A 209 -7.56 -9.44 4.22
C ILE A 209 -8.53 -10.44 3.59
N SER A 210 -9.83 -10.16 3.67
CA SER A 210 -10.86 -11.03 3.10
C SER A 210 -10.88 -11.01 1.56
N GLY A 211 -10.49 -9.90 0.93
CA GLY A 211 -10.38 -9.77 -0.52
C GLY A 211 -9.26 -10.59 -1.15
N ASN A 212 -8.20 -10.89 -0.40
CA ASN A 212 -7.08 -11.70 -0.90
C ASN A 212 -7.29 -13.23 -0.73
N THR A 213 -8.47 -13.64 -0.26
CA THR A 213 -8.91 -15.02 -0.04
C THR A 213 -7.82 -15.88 0.60
N LEU A 214 -7.63 -15.76 1.92
CA LEU A 214 -6.81 -16.70 2.69
C LEU A 214 -7.56 -18.05 2.75
N PRO A 215 -7.26 -19.02 1.88
CA PRO A 215 -8.16 -20.15 1.63
C PRO A 215 -8.08 -21.21 2.74
N SER A 216 -7.06 -21.14 3.58
CA SER A 216 -6.82 -22.07 4.68
C SER A 216 -7.09 -21.46 6.06
N LEU A 217 -7.57 -20.21 6.13
CA LEU A 217 -7.73 -19.51 7.40
C LEU A 217 -8.91 -20.10 8.17
N GLU A 218 -8.63 -20.66 9.35
CA GLU A 218 -9.61 -21.32 10.21
C GLU A 218 -9.95 -20.50 11.45
N LYS A 219 -8.98 -19.76 12.01
CA LYS A 219 -9.17 -18.95 13.21
C LYS A 219 -8.75 -17.51 12.97
N LEU A 220 -9.64 -16.58 13.26
CA LEU A 220 -9.38 -15.14 13.21
C LEU A 220 -9.73 -14.49 14.55
N ASN A 221 -8.78 -13.78 15.14
CA ASN A 221 -8.99 -13.01 16.37
C ASN A 221 -8.92 -11.51 16.07
N LEU A 222 -10.01 -10.80 16.38
CA LEU A 222 -10.21 -9.37 16.14
C LEU A 222 -10.55 -8.62 17.44
N ARG A 223 -10.19 -9.16 18.60
CA ARG A 223 -10.43 -8.51 19.89
C ARG A 223 -9.64 -7.20 20.01
N GLY A 224 -10.22 -6.20 20.66
CA GLY A 224 -9.60 -4.89 20.87
C GLY A 224 -9.33 -4.09 19.58
N THR A 225 -10.09 -4.36 18.50
CA THR A 225 -9.96 -3.66 17.22
C THR A 225 -11.14 -2.69 16.98
N ALA A 226 -10.98 -1.74 16.06
CA ALA A 226 -11.97 -0.72 15.73
C ALA A 226 -12.96 -1.17 14.64
N ILE A 227 -13.24 -2.47 14.56
CA ILE A 227 -14.08 -3.06 13.52
C ILE A 227 -15.55 -2.79 13.81
N THR A 228 -16.32 -2.50 12.76
CA THR A 228 -17.77 -2.31 12.79
C THR A 228 -18.51 -3.48 12.15
N HIS A 229 -19.84 -3.49 12.26
CA HIS A 229 -20.71 -4.48 11.61
C HIS A 229 -20.54 -4.51 10.08
N ARG A 230 -20.02 -3.43 9.48
CA ARG A 230 -19.78 -3.35 8.02
C ARG A 230 -18.56 -4.18 7.62
N GLY A 231 -17.46 -4.06 8.36
CA GLY A 231 -16.25 -4.84 8.11
C GLY A 231 -16.50 -6.34 8.31
N LEU A 232 -17.28 -6.72 9.33
CA LEU A 232 -17.62 -8.12 9.57
C LEU A 232 -18.32 -8.79 8.40
N ASN A 233 -19.18 -8.08 7.68
CA ASN A 233 -19.89 -8.64 6.53
C ASN A 233 -18.89 -9.17 5.48
N CYS A 234 -17.71 -8.56 5.33
CA CYS A 234 -16.68 -9.00 4.38
C CYS A 234 -16.10 -10.41 4.65
N LEU A 235 -16.34 -10.97 5.84
CA LEU A 235 -15.87 -12.31 6.23
C LEU A 235 -16.53 -13.45 5.44
N HIS A 236 -17.65 -13.22 4.76
CA HIS A 236 -18.27 -14.22 3.87
C HIS A 236 -17.32 -14.73 2.77
N ARG A 237 -16.27 -13.96 2.43
CA ARG A 237 -15.24 -14.33 1.45
C ARG A 237 -14.22 -15.35 1.98
N LEU A 238 -14.26 -15.69 3.26
CA LEU A 238 -13.35 -16.64 3.91
C LEU A 238 -14.09 -17.95 4.23
N PRO A 239 -14.23 -18.87 3.25
CA PRO A 239 -15.07 -20.06 3.40
C PRO A 239 -14.53 -21.07 4.40
N SER A 240 -13.22 -21.05 4.68
CA SER A 240 -12.55 -21.98 5.61
C SER A 240 -12.64 -21.56 7.07
N LEU A 241 -13.19 -20.37 7.36
CA LEU A 241 -13.20 -19.80 8.70
C LEU A 241 -14.12 -20.61 9.62
N LYS A 242 -13.60 -21.06 10.76
CA LYS A 242 -14.32 -21.88 11.75
C LYS A 242 -14.52 -21.14 13.07
N LEU A 243 -13.56 -20.30 13.46
CA LEU A 243 -13.59 -19.60 14.74
C LEU A 243 -13.26 -18.12 14.55
N LEU A 244 -14.21 -17.27 14.94
CA LEU A 244 -14.05 -15.83 14.96
C LEU A 244 -14.12 -15.34 16.40
N LEU A 245 -13.06 -14.69 16.87
CA LEU A 245 -13.05 -14.03 18.18
C LEU A 245 -13.25 -12.53 17.98
N VAL A 246 -14.28 -11.98 18.61
CA VAL A 246 -14.63 -10.56 18.56
C VAL A 246 -14.95 -10.06 19.96
N ASP A 247 -14.89 -8.74 20.13
CA ASP A 247 -15.37 -8.10 21.35
C ASP A 247 -16.89 -8.05 21.39
N ALA A 248 -17.45 -8.16 22.59
CA ALA A 248 -18.86 -8.06 22.97
C ALA A 248 -19.83 -7.67 21.81
N PRO A 249 -20.36 -8.66 21.06
CA PRO A 249 -21.25 -8.46 19.92
C PRO A 249 -22.62 -7.89 20.31
N GLU A 250 -22.89 -7.79 21.62
CA GLU A 250 -24.21 -7.47 22.13
C GLU A 250 -24.54 -5.98 22.17
N LYS A 251 -23.56 -5.11 21.91
CA LYS A 251 -23.70 -3.65 22.02
C LYS A 251 -24.62 -3.05 20.94
N ASP A 252 -24.77 -3.71 19.79
CA ASP A 252 -25.50 -3.19 18.64
C ASP A 252 -26.39 -4.27 17.98
N ILE A 253 -27.60 -3.89 17.58
CA ILE A 253 -28.56 -4.78 16.90
C ILE A 253 -28.02 -5.19 15.54
N PHE A 254 -27.39 -4.25 14.81
CA PHE A 254 -26.80 -4.54 13.49
C PHE A 254 -25.67 -5.55 13.60
N TRP A 255 -24.91 -5.50 14.69
CA TRP A 255 -23.85 -6.46 14.94
C TRP A 255 -24.38 -7.87 15.13
N LYS A 256 -25.40 -8.05 15.98
CA LYS A 256 -26.08 -9.34 16.15
C LYS A 256 -26.63 -9.86 14.83
N LEU A 257 -27.26 -8.99 14.03
CA LEU A 257 -27.78 -9.35 12.71
C LEU A 257 -26.66 -9.84 11.77
N THR A 258 -25.55 -9.12 11.68
CA THR A 258 -24.41 -9.52 10.84
C THR A 258 -23.83 -10.86 11.29
N VAL A 259 -23.71 -11.09 12.59
CA VAL A 259 -23.26 -12.39 13.13
C VAL A 259 -24.21 -13.50 12.71
N SER A 260 -25.52 -13.34 12.88
CA SER A 260 -26.51 -14.34 12.43
C SER A 260 -26.45 -14.59 10.92
N MET A 261 -26.24 -13.54 10.11
CA MET A 261 -26.06 -13.69 8.66
C MET A 261 -24.78 -14.49 8.32
N LEU A 262 -23.69 -14.26 9.04
CA LEU A 262 -22.43 -14.99 8.84
C LEU A 262 -22.55 -16.47 9.23
N GLU A 263 -23.29 -16.76 10.31
CA GLU A 263 -23.58 -18.13 10.75
C GLU A 263 -24.49 -18.87 9.74
N GLU A 264 -25.44 -18.16 9.11
CA GLU A 264 -26.26 -18.72 8.02
C GLU A 264 -25.42 -19.03 6.77
N TRP A 265 -24.48 -18.13 6.42
CA TRP A 265 -23.58 -18.32 5.28
C TRP A 265 -22.58 -19.45 5.48
N ASN A 266 -22.01 -19.58 6.68
CA ASN A 266 -21.07 -20.63 7.02
C ASN A 266 -21.49 -21.33 8.31
N PRO A 267 -22.21 -22.47 8.20
CA PRO A 267 -22.70 -23.21 9.37
C PRO A 267 -21.60 -23.74 10.31
N ASN A 268 -20.35 -23.81 9.83
CA ASN A 268 -19.21 -24.24 10.65
C ASN A 268 -18.53 -23.08 11.39
N LEU A 269 -18.91 -21.84 11.10
CA LEU A 269 -18.36 -20.66 11.75
C LEU A 269 -18.97 -20.49 13.14
N ARG A 270 -18.13 -20.40 14.15
CA ARG A 270 -18.52 -20.05 15.52
C ARG A 270 -17.94 -18.69 15.88
N VAL A 271 -18.82 -17.75 16.18
CA VAL A 271 -18.44 -16.44 16.71
C VAL A 271 -18.41 -16.51 18.23
N VAL A 272 -17.24 -16.33 18.83
CA VAL A 272 -17.06 -16.33 20.27
C VAL A 272 -16.74 -14.92 20.74
N ALA A 273 -17.66 -14.36 21.50
CA ALA A 273 -17.44 -13.15 22.27
C ALA A 273 -16.63 -13.47 23.53
N SER A 274 -15.65 -12.64 23.88
CA SER A 274 -15.26 -12.54 25.29
C SER A 274 -16.17 -11.54 25.98
N GLU A 275 -16.55 -11.86 27.21
CA GLU A 275 -16.95 -10.86 28.20
C GLU A 275 -15.79 -9.92 28.52
#